data_AF-A0A383DGC4-F1
#
_entry.id   AF-A0A383DGC4-F1
#
_cell.length_a   1.000
_cell.length_b   1.000
_cell.length_c   1.000
_cell.angle_alpha   90.00
_cell.angle_beta   90.00
_cell.angle_gamma   90.00
#
_symmetry.space_group_name_H-M   'P 1'
#
loop_
_entity.id
_entity.type
_entity.pdbx_description
1 polymer ?
#
loop_
_entity_poly.entity_id
_entity_poly.type
_entity_poly.pdbx_seq_one_letter_code
_entity_poly.pdbx_strand_id
1 'polypeptide(L)'
;MQIASIQITEQQKQQYRDEGYMILERVIPAEHLALLRDECGGQIDRMHSRMDEAGTDGIGINHRDRRYFVANCYKEIPILRDFLFSELMAEICRATLGPDAYLFHEQYVVKGKQEGMKFSWHQDSGYVGYPDHKPYLTCWCALDDMSEENGTVHVLPFSQSGIRSCVQ
;
A
#
# COMPACT_ATOMS: atom_id res chain seq x y z
N MET A 1 -9.83 20.86 13.81
CA MET A 1 -10.15 19.49 14.29
C MET A 1 -8.86 18.92 14.86
N GLN A 2 -8.84 18.53 16.13
CA GLN A 2 -7.62 18.11 16.81
C GLN A 2 -7.35 16.65 16.43
N ILE A 3 -6.43 16.42 15.49
CA ILE A 3 -5.97 15.08 15.16
C ILE A 3 -5.29 14.54 16.42
N ALA A 4 -5.84 13.49 17.03
CA ALA A 4 -5.15 12.79 18.10
C ALA A 4 -3.78 12.37 17.54
N SER A 5 -2.70 12.82 18.18
CA SER A 5 -1.35 12.42 17.81
C SER A 5 -1.25 10.91 17.95
N ILE A 6 -1.31 10.19 16.83
CA ILE A 6 -1.02 8.77 16.80
C ILE A 6 0.45 8.63 17.16
N GLN A 7 0.74 7.80 18.16
CA GLN A 7 2.09 7.54 18.60
C GLN A 7 2.38 6.06 18.37
N ILE A 8 3.39 5.76 17.55
CA ILE A 8 3.84 4.40 17.33
C ILE A 8 4.54 3.94 18.61
N THR A 9 4.04 2.86 19.21
CA THR A 9 4.55 2.34 20.48
C THR A 9 5.96 1.76 20.32
N GLU A 10 6.73 1.72 21.40
CA GLU A 10 8.04 1.06 21.37
C GLU A 10 7.95 -0.43 21.02
N GLN A 11 6.86 -1.09 21.39
CA GLN A 11 6.61 -2.48 21.00
C GLN A 11 6.44 -2.62 19.48
N GLN A 12 5.67 -1.73 18.83
CA GLN A 12 5.50 -1.75 17.37
C GLN A 12 6.81 -1.44 16.64
N LYS A 13 7.58 -0.46 17.13
CA LYS A 13 8.92 -0.16 16.59
C LYS A 13 9.86 -1.35 16.73
N GLN A 14 9.82 -2.04 17.88
CA GLN A 14 10.63 -3.22 18.12
C GLN A 14 10.22 -4.37 17.19
N GLN A 15 8.92 -4.62 17.02
CA GLN A 15 8.42 -5.62 16.08
C GLN A 15 8.89 -5.33 14.63
N TYR A 16 8.82 -4.07 14.19
CA TYR A 16 9.33 -3.70 12.87
C TYR A 16 10.81 -4.02 12.69
N ARG A 17 11.65 -3.71 13.68
CA ARG A 17 13.10 -4.02 13.66
C ARG A 17 13.37 -5.53 13.68
N ASP A 18 12.63 -6.26 14.49
CA ASP A 18 12.89 -7.68 14.73
C ASP A 18 12.32 -8.55 13.61
N GLU A 19 11.14 -8.21 13.09
CA GLU A 19 10.37 -9.06 12.18
C GLU A 19 10.23 -8.49 10.76
N GLY A 20 10.57 -7.22 10.53
CA GLY A 20 10.47 -6.56 9.23
C GLY A 20 9.10 -5.96 8.91
N TYR A 21 8.15 -6.02 9.85
CA TYR A 21 6.82 -5.44 9.73
C TYR A 21 6.24 -5.06 11.09
N MET A 22 5.21 -4.21 11.09
CA MET A 22 4.36 -3.96 12.25
C MET A 22 2.92 -3.75 11.79
N ILE A 23 1.95 -4.06 12.66
CA ILE A 23 0.53 -3.89 12.37
C ILE A 23 -0.03 -2.73 13.19
N LEU A 24 -0.69 -1.80 12.51
CA LEU A 24 -1.36 -0.65 13.11
C LEU A 24 -2.87 -0.79 12.92
N GLU A 25 -3.55 -1.36 13.92
CA GLU A 25 -5.00 -1.54 13.85
C GLU A 25 -5.76 -0.21 13.94
N ARG A 26 -6.80 -0.06 13.11
CA ARG A 26 -7.75 1.08 13.16
C ARG A 26 -7.06 2.44 13.15
N VAL A 27 -5.91 2.54 12.48
CA VAL A 27 -5.05 3.72 12.50
C VAL A 27 -5.50 4.80 11.51
N ILE A 28 -6.15 4.40 10.40
CA ILE A 28 -6.66 5.33 9.40
C ILE A 28 -8.02 5.87 9.87
N PRO A 29 -8.17 7.19 10.05
CA PRO A 29 -9.45 7.79 10.41
C PRO A 29 -10.54 7.47 9.39
N ALA A 30 -11.79 7.29 9.85
CA ALA A 30 -12.91 6.90 9.00
C ALA A 30 -13.15 7.85 7.81
N GLU A 31 -12.91 9.15 8.00
CA GLU A 31 -13.02 10.16 6.94
C GLU A 31 -11.95 9.98 5.84
N HIS A 32 -10.71 9.68 6.21
CA HIS A 32 -9.65 9.38 5.25
C HIS A 32 -9.91 8.03 4.57
N LEU A 33 -10.41 7.03 5.30
CA LEU A 33 -10.76 5.74 4.72
C LEU A 33 -11.89 5.88 3.68
N ALA A 34 -12.91 6.70 3.95
CA ALA A 34 -13.97 6.99 2.99
C ALA A 34 -13.42 7.69 1.74
N LEU A 35 -12.60 8.73 1.92
CA LEU A 35 -11.90 9.41 0.82
C LEU A 35 -11.09 8.44 -0.04
N LEU A 36 -10.28 7.57 0.58
CA LEU A 36 -9.44 6.60 -0.14
C LEU A 36 -10.28 5.62 -0.96
N ARG A 37 -11.44 5.19 -0.42
CA ARG A 37 -12.39 4.32 -1.13
C ARG A 37 -13.01 5.03 -2.32
N ASP A 38 -13.49 6.25 -2.14
CA ASP A 38 -14.13 7.04 -3.19
C ASP A 38 -13.15 7.30 -4.35
N GLU A 39 -11.91 7.70 -4.03
CA GLU A 39 -10.87 7.90 -5.04
C GLU A 39 -10.49 6.59 -5.74
N CYS A 40 -10.40 5.48 -5.01
CA CYS A 40 -10.16 4.16 -5.61
C CYS A 40 -11.28 3.79 -6.60
N GLY A 41 -12.55 3.97 -6.22
CA GLY A 41 -13.71 3.76 -7.09
C GLY A 41 -13.64 4.61 -8.36
N GLY A 42 -13.35 5.91 -8.22
CA GLY A 42 -13.20 6.80 -9.36
C GLY A 42 -12.07 6.39 -10.33
N GLN A 43 -10.99 5.80 -9.82
CA GLN A 43 -9.92 5.25 -10.67
C GLN A 43 -10.34 3.99 -11.43
N ILE A 44 -11.15 3.13 -10.81
CA ILE A 44 -11.73 1.96 -11.47
C ILE A 44 -12.65 2.42 -12.61
N ASP A 45 -13.53 3.39 -12.35
CA ASP A 45 -14.45 3.94 -13.36
C ASP A 45 -13.68 4.56 -14.54
N ARG A 46 -12.62 5.32 -14.27
CA ARG A 46 -11.74 5.87 -15.32
C ARG A 46 -11.06 4.76 -16.14
N MET A 47 -10.64 3.67 -15.50
CA MET A 47 -10.07 2.53 -16.21
C MET A 47 -11.11 1.83 -17.09
N HIS A 48 -12.35 1.69 -16.61
CA HIS A 48 -13.47 1.15 -17.39
C HIS A 48 -13.75 2.01 -18.62
N SER A 49 -13.82 3.33 -18.49
CA SER A 49 -14.03 4.23 -19.63
C SER A 49 -12.92 4.08 -20.69
N ARG A 50 -11.66 3.97 -20.27
CA ARG A 50 -10.53 3.73 -21.19
C ARG A 50 -10.62 2.37 -21.88
N MET A 51 -11.08 1.36 -21.17
CA MET A 51 -11.33 0.02 -21.69
C MET A 51 -12.47 0.04 -22.74
N ASP A 52 -13.55 0.76 -22.46
CA ASP A 52 -14.68 0.95 -23.38
C ASP A 52 -14.25 1.67 -24.67
N GLU A 53 -13.51 2.77 -24.54
CA GLU A 53 -12.96 3.52 -25.68
C GLU A 53 -12.03 2.68 -26.56
N ALA A 54 -11.26 1.78 -25.95
CA ALA A 54 -10.35 0.87 -26.65
C ALA A 54 -11.02 -0.44 -27.10
N GLY A 55 -12.30 -0.68 -26.75
CA GLY A 55 -13.02 -1.92 -27.08
C GLY A 55 -12.38 -3.18 -26.49
N THR A 56 -11.80 -3.09 -25.28
CA THR A 56 -11.06 -4.18 -24.62
C THR A 56 -11.40 -4.26 -23.15
N ASP A 57 -11.28 -5.45 -22.54
CA ASP A 57 -11.39 -5.64 -21.08
C ASP A 57 -10.03 -5.67 -20.37
N GLY A 58 -8.95 -5.37 -21.10
CA GLY A 58 -7.59 -5.41 -20.58
C GLY A 58 -6.72 -4.24 -21.05
N ILE A 59 -6.08 -3.57 -20.10
CA ILE A 59 -5.08 -2.53 -20.36
C ILE A 59 -3.85 -2.78 -19.47
N GLY A 60 -2.76 -3.23 -20.08
CA GLY A 60 -1.56 -3.65 -19.35
C GLY A 60 -1.88 -4.81 -18.40
N ILE A 61 -1.60 -4.62 -17.12
CA ILE A 61 -1.93 -5.60 -16.08
C ILE A 61 -3.35 -5.43 -15.52
N ASN A 62 -4.10 -4.40 -15.91
CA ASN A 62 -5.46 -4.19 -15.45
C ASN A 62 -6.43 -5.06 -16.26
N HIS A 63 -7.37 -5.71 -15.57
CA HIS A 63 -8.42 -6.52 -16.19
C HIS A 63 -9.76 -6.18 -15.57
N ARG A 64 -10.76 -5.88 -16.41
CA ARG A 64 -12.11 -5.51 -15.98
C ARG A 64 -12.67 -6.51 -14.97
N ASP A 65 -13.18 -5.98 -13.87
CA ASP A 65 -13.80 -6.66 -12.72
C ASP A 65 -12.94 -7.71 -12.02
N ARG A 66 -11.66 -7.83 -12.40
CA ARG A 66 -10.73 -8.84 -11.89
C ARG A 66 -9.59 -8.23 -11.10
N ARG A 67 -8.90 -7.22 -11.65
CA ARG A 67 -7.78 -6.57 -10.95
C ARG A 67 -7.48 -5.18 -11.47
N TYR A 68 -7.08 -4.30 -10.54
CA TYR A 68 -6.64 -2.94 -10.86
C TYR A 68 -5.35 -2.61 -10.12
N PHE A 69 -4.44 -2.00 -10.87
CA PHE A 69 -3.15 -1.47 -10.46
C PHE A 69 -3.05 -0.06 -10.99
N VAL A 70 -3.50 0.91 -10.18
CA VAL A 70 -3.53 2.32 -10.57
C VAL A 70 -2.58 3.08 -9.67
N ALA A 71 -1.53 3.65 -10.27
CA ALA A 71 -0.41 4.22 -9.53
C ALA A 71 -0.30 5.74 -9.73
N ASN A 72 0.27 6.40 -8.74
CA ASN A 72 0.60 7.82 -8.72
C ASN A 72 -0.61 8.75 -8.92
N CYS A 73 -1.78 8.32 -8.42
CA CYS A 73 -3.02 9.07 -8.50
C CYS A 73 -2.92 10.41 -7.76
N TYR A 74 -2.08 10.46 -6.73
CA TYR A 74 -1.81 11.66 -5.93
C TYR A 74 -1.31 12.85 -6.76
N LYS A 75 -0.73 12.61 -7.95
CA LYS A 75 -0.23 13.69 -8.83
C LYS A 75 -1.37 14.56 -9.34
N GLU A 76 -2.55 13.98 -9.54
CA GLU A 76 -3.73 14.63 -10.13
C GLU A 76 -4.84 14.87 -9.09
N ILE A 77 -4.78 14.21 -7.93
CA ILE A 77 -5.80 14.27 -6.89
C ILE A 77 -5.23 14.95 -5.64
N PRO A 78 -5.51 16.26 -5.42
CA PRO A 78 -4.98 17.00 -4.27
C PRO A 78 -5.39 16.39 -2.93
N ILE A 79 -6.64 15.94 -2.79
CA ILE A 79 -7.16 15.44 -1.52
C ILE A 79 -6.48 14.12 -1.08
N LEU A 80 -5.99 13.33 -2.03
CA LEU A 80 -5.19 12.14 -1.76
C LEU A 80 -3.81 12.52 -1.18
N ARG A 81 -3.25 13.66 -1.58
CA ARG A 81 -2.00 14.17 -1.00
C ARG A 81 -2.16 14.53 0.46
N ASP A 82 -3.31 15.05 0.88
CA ASP A 82 -3.55 15.40 2.29
C ASP A 82 -3.38 14.19 3.21
N PHE A 83 -3.85 13.01 2.77
CA PHE A 83 -3.62 11.76 3.48
C PHE A 83 -2.16 11.28 3.39
N LEU A 84 -1.58 11.26 2.19
CA LEU A 84 -0.22 10.73 1.97
C LEU A 84 0.87 11.55 2.67
N PHE A 85 0.65 12.86 2.84
CA PHE A 85 1.53 13.78 3.55
C PHE A 85 0.99 14.15 4.94
N SER A 86 0.07 13.36 5.49
CA SER A 86 -0.49 13.58 6.81
C SER A 86 0.51 13.31 7.93
N GLU A 87 0.21 13.84 9.12
CA GLU A 87 1.00 13.59 10.34
C GLU A 87 1.05 12.10 10.71
N LEU A 88 -0.01 11.34 10.37
CA LEU A 88 -0.02 9.88 10.53
C LEU A 88 1.09 9.23 9.70
N MET A 89 1.18 9.54 8.41
CA MET A 89 2.24 8.98 7.56
C MET A 89 3.62 9.46 7.98
N ALA A 90 3.74 10.73 8.38
CA ALA A 90 4.98 11.29 8.90
C ALA A 90 5.47 10.55 10.15
N GLU A 91 4.58 10.25 11.11
CA GLU A 91 4.94 9.51 12.32
C GLU A 91 5.37 8.07 12.01
N ILE A 92 4.68 7.38 11.10
CA ILE A 92 5.06 6.03 10.67
C ILE A 92 6.48 6.05 10.07
N CYS A 93 6.77 7.02 9.20
CA CYS A 93 8.09 7.19 8.60
C CYS A 93 9.17 7.48 9.66
N ARG A 94 8.89 8.38 10.62
CA ARG A 94 9.81 8.68 11.73
C ARG A 94 10.09 7.47 12.62
N ALA A 95 9.09 6.64 12.87
CA ALA A 95 9.22 5.44 13.67
C ALA A 95 10.04 4.33 12.98
N THR A 96 10.23 4.40 11.67
CA THR A 96 10.81 3.31 10.85
C THR A 96 12.04 3.73 10.06
N LEU A 97 11.90 4.65 9.10
CA LEU A 97 12.97 5.11 8.20
C LEU A 97 13.84 6.22 8.82
N GLY A 98 13.26 7.03 9.71
CA GLY A 98 13.92 8.16 10.34
C GLY A 98 13.25 9.50 10.04
N PRO A 99 13.92 10.64 10.32
CA PRO A 99 13.28 11.96 10.36
C PRO A 99 12.79 12.44 8.99
N ASP A 100 13.43 12.01 7.90
CA ASP A 100 13.14 12.46 6.55
C ASP A 100 12.72 11.27 5.67
N ALA A 101 11.59 11.42 4.97
CA ALA A 101 11.09 10.45 4.01
C ALA A 101 10.50 11.14 2.79
N TYR A 102 10.58 10.48 1.64
CA TYR A 102 10.03 10.97 0.37
C TYR A 102 9.04 9.96 -0.17
N LEU A 103 7.85 10.43 -0.54
CA LEU A 103 6.92 9.64 -1.32
C LEU A 103 7.48 9.49 -2.75
N PHE A 104 7.78 8.27 -3.17
CA PHE A 104 8.21 7.98 -4.54
C PHE A 104 7.22 7.10 -5.32
N HIS A 105 6.37 6.34 -4.61
CA HIS A 105 5.37 5.48 -5.22
C HIS A 105 4.12 5.39 -4.35
N GLU A 106 2.96 5.52 -4.99
CA GLU A 106 1.65 5.24 -4.41
C GLU A 106 0.87 4.43 -5.45
N GLN A 107 0.10 3.45 -4.98
CA GLN A 107 -0.68 2.59 -5.86
C GLN A 107 -1.90 2.00 -5.15
N TYR A 108 -3.05 2.07 -5.82
CA TYR A 108 -4.18 1.21 -5.52
C TYR A 108 -3.96 -0.18 -6.11
N VAL A 109 -4.14 -1.20 -5.26
CA VAL A 109 -4.15 -2.62 -5.65
C VAL A 109 -5.52 -3.18 -5.31
N VAL A 110 -6.34 -3.44 -6.33
CA VAL A 110 -7.71 -3.93 -6.16
C VAL A 110 -7.79 -5.35 -6.69
N LYS A 111 -8.36 -6.24 -5.87
CA LYS A 111 -8.65 -7.63 -6.21
C LYS A 111 -10.16 -7.78 -6.38
N GLY A 112 -10.60 -8.12 -7.59
CA GLY A 112 -12.01 -8.34 -7.90
C GLY A 112 -12.55 -9.64 -7.30
N LYS A 113 -13.87 -9.81 -7.30
CA LYS A 113 -14.57 -10.97 -6.70
C LYS A 113 -14.32 -12.31 -7.41
N GLN A 114 -13.86 -12.30 -8.67
CA GLN A 114 -13.65 -13.51 -9.45
C GLN A 114 -12.15 -13.86 -9.52
N GLU A 115 -11.84 -15.13 -9.21
CA GLU A 115 -10.52 -15.76 -9.22
C GLU A 115 -9.33 -14.79 -9.17
N GLY A 116 -8.92 -14.47 -7.94
CA GLY A 116 -7.72 -13.69 -7.72
C GLY A 116 -6.49 -14.37 -8.35
N MET A 117 -5.79 -13.63 -9.20
CA MET A 117 -4.45 -14.03 -9.64
C MET A 117 -3.53 -14.01 -8.42
N LYS A 118 -2.95 -15.16 -8.06
CA LYS A 118 -2.01 -15.25 -6.93
C LYS A 118 -0.75 -14.42 -7.23
N PHE A 119 -0.30 -13.66 -6.24
CA PHE A 119 1.00 -13.02 -6.28
C PHE A 119 2.04 -14.01 -5.77
N SER A 120 3.11 -14.20 -6.54
CA SER A 120 4.28 -14.93 -6.07
C SER A 120 4.94 -14.16 -4.93
N TRP A 121 5.57 -14.89 -4.01
CA TRP A 121 6.46 -14.30 -3.01
C TRP A 121 7.53 -13.44 -3.69
N HIS A 122 7.76 -12.25 -3.14
CA HIS A 122 8.76 -11.31 -3.62
C HIS A 122 9.21 -10.39 -2.48
N GLN A 123 10.30 -9.66 -2.74
CA GLN A 123 10.70 -8.49 -1.95
C GLN A 123 10.58 -7.27 -2.86
N ASP A 124 9.90 -6.22 -2.41
CA ASP A 124 9.69 -5.01 -3.22
C ASP A 124 11.03 -4.43 -3.70
N SER A 125 12.10 -4.56 -2.89
CA SER A 125 13.48 -4.19 -3.25
C SER A 125 13.95 -4.76 -4.59
N GLY A 126 13.47 -5.95 -4.97
CA GLY A 126 13.76 -6.55 -6.26
C GLY A 126 13.20 -5.76 -7.45
N TYR A 127 12.10 -5.02 -7.25
CA TYR A 127 11.50 -4.17 -8.28
C TYR A 127 12.15 -2.78 -8.37
N VAL A 128 12.76 -2.30 -7.29
CA VAL A 128 13.34 -0.94 -7.21
C VAL A 128 14.85 -0.92 -7.52
N GLY A 129 15.45 -2.08 -7.79
CA GLY A 129 16.85 -2.19 -8.19
C GLY A 129 17.81 -2.27 -6.99
N TYR A 130 17.65 -3.30 -6.16
CA TYR A 130 18.63 -3.63 -5.12
C TYR A 130 20.01 -3.98 -5.72
N PRO A 131 21.15 -3.59 -5.11
CA PRO A 131 21.31 -2.89 -3.84
C PRO A 131 21.34 -1.35 -3.92
N ASP A 132 21.07 -0.77 -5.09
CA ASP A 132 21.38 0.64 -5.37
C ASP A 132 20.34 1.62 -4.81
N HIS A 133 19.18 1.14 -4.35
CA HIS A 133 18.14 1.97 -3.76
C HIS A 133 18.39 2.27 -2.27
N LYS A 134 17.97 3.46 -1.81
CA LYS A 134 17.93 3.78 -0.38
C LYS A 134 16.89 2.92 0.35
N PRO A 135 17.05 2.62 1.65
CA PRO A 135 16.00 1.97 2.42
C PRO A 135 14.67 2.69 2.27
N TYR A 136 13.58 1.95 2.07
CA TYR A 136 12.23 2.50 1.97
C TYR A 136 11.24 1.58 2.66
N LEU A 137 10.04 2.11 2.90
CA LEU A 137 8.94 1.45 3.57
C LEU A 137 7.73 1.40 2.64
N THR A 138 7.05 0.26 2.63
CA THR A 138 5.70 0.13 2.05
C THR A 138 4.67 0.23 3.17
N CYS A 139 3.80 1.24 3.11
CA CYS A 139 2.62 1.34 3.97
C CYS A 139 1.43 0.69 3.27
N TRP A 140 1.19 -0.60 3.53
CA TRP A 140 0.03 -1.28 2.98
C TRP A 140 -1.22 -0.93 3.80
N CYS A 141 -2.17 -0.25 3.17
CA CYS A 141 -3.37 0.27 3.80
C CYS A 141 -4.59 -0.54 3.38
N ALA A 142 -5.21 -1.27 4.31
CA ALA A 142 -6.47 -1.95 4.05
C ALA A 142 -7.60 -0.94 3.81
N LEU A 143 -8.14 -0.90 2.59
CA LEU A 143 -9.31 -0.07 2.29
C LEU A 143 -10.61 -0.80 2.58
N ASP A 144 -10.61 -2.11 2.54
CA ASP A 144 -11.73 -3.01 2.80
C ASP A 144 -11.33 -4.06 3.86
N ASP A 145 -12.33 -4.74 4.41
CA ASP A 145 -12.07 -5.81 5.37
C ASP A 145 -11.34 -6.95 4.65
N MET A 146 -10.17 -7.32 5.16
CA MET A 146 -9.30 -8.31 4.52
C MET A 146 -9.24 -9.60 5.34
N SER A 147 -9.27 -10.72 4.64
CA SER A 147 -9.28 -12.08 5.18
C SER A 147 -8.42 -12.99 4.29
N GLU A 148 -8.11 -14.19 4.76
CA GLU A 148 -7.44 -15.18 3.91
C GLU A 148 -8.28 -15.54 2.67
N GLU A 149 -9.61 -15.59 2.82
CA GLU A 149 -10.55 -15.95 1.74
C GLU A 149 -10.57 -14.90 0.62
N ASN A 150 -10.57 -13.61 0.95
CA ASN A 150 -10.56 -12.53 -0.05
C ASN A 150 -9.15 -12.05 -0.43
N GLY A 151 -8.12 -12.79 -0.01
CA GLY A 151 -6.75 -12.61 -0.49
C GLY A 151 -5.99 -11.49 0.24
N THR A 152 -5.99 -11.49 1.57
CA THR A 152 -5.10 -10.65 2.38
C THR A 152 -3.61 -10.83 2.02
N VAL A 153 -2.78 -9.90 2.46
CA VAL A 153 -1.32 -10.01 2.30
C VAL A 153 -0.75 -11.03 3.28
N HIS A 154 0.25 -11.79 2.82
CA HIS A 154 1.10 -12.60 3.70
C HIS A 154 2.48 -11.96 3.77
N VAL A 155 3.01 -11.85 4.98
CA VAL A 155 4.38 -11.40 5.24
C VAL A 155 5.12 -12.55 5.90
N LEU A 156 6.32 -12.87 5.42
CA LEU A 156 7.18 -13.87 6.03
C LEU A 156 8.11 -13.16 7.04
N PRO A 157 7.93 -13.35 8.36
CA PRO A 157 8.71 -12.66 9.38
C PRO A 157 10.19 -13.04 9.34
N PHE A 158 11.08 -12.12 9.70
CA PHE A 158 12.53 -12.40 9.75
C PHE A 158 12.90 -13.56 10.68
N SER A 159 12.21 -13.70 11.81
CA SER A 159 12.43 -14.84 12.73
C SER A 159 12.14 -16.20 12.08
N GLN A 160 11.22 -16.23 11.10
CA GLN A 160 10.85 -17.44 10.37
C GLN A 160 11.70 -17.64 9.10
N SER A 161 12.00 -16.58 8.36
CA SER A 161 12.79 -16.68 7.13
C SER A 161 14.28 -16.91 7.41
N GLY A 162 14.80 -16.37 8.51
CA GLY A 162 16.24 -16.27 8.79
C GLY A 162 16.99 -15.29 7.87
N ILE A 163 16.28 -14.57 6.99
CA ILE A 163 16.85 -13.71 5.95
C ILE A 163 16.47 -12.26 6.23
N ARG A 164 17.49 -11.40 6.35
CA ARG A 164 17.34 -9.94 6.54
C ARG A 164 17.88 -9.12 5.35
N SER A 165 18.43 -9.79 4.35
CA SER A 165 18.93 -9.18 3.12
C SER A 165 17.99 -9.44 1.95
N CYS A 166 18.22 -8.78 0.81
CA CYS A 166 17.57 -9.19 -0.43
C CYS A 166 18.02 -10.60 -0.81
N VAL A 167 17.09 -11.42 -1.28
CA VAL A 167 17.31 -12.72 -1.92
C VAL A 167 17.39 -12.48 -3.42
N GLN A 168 18.42 -13.02 -4.07
CA GLN A 168 18.63 -12.96 -5.52
C GLN A 168 18.38 -14.32 -6.16
#